data_AF-A0A2P5HNH8-F1
#
_entry.id   AF-A0A2P5HNH8-F1
#
_cell.length_a   1.000
_cell.length_b   1.000
_cell.length_c   1.000
_cell.angle_alpha   90.00
_cell.angle_beta   90.00
_cell.angle_gamma   90.00
#
_symmetry.space_group_name_H-M   'P 1'
#
loop_
_entity.id
_entity.type
_entity.pdbx_description
1 polymer ?
#
loop_
_entity_poly.entity_id
_entity_poly.type
_entity_poly.pdbx_seq_one_letter_code
_entity_poly.pdbx_strand_id
1 'polypeptide(L)'
;MASHGVARTNRSSTEEQKQQELDKIAKYRDLEGQVRSLVADASFTPDLLKLTAKLLRLNPEYYTIWNVRRRCLLTCGLSSKPSPGSSPSKALQSSSQNATTTTSSVASSSSSSTTTTTPPNPASQTTGKSGTTVDDDAAQAGLGDGSGTTDDAGCTEAREKDLDTLRSELGFTVPLLMEFPKCYWIWNYRSWLLQQAIERLQPQVARRIWEEELGLDTKMLSKDRRNFHAWGYRRNVVSHLESPALNGKSMVESEFEFTTKMIRVDLSNFSAWHNRSKLIPRLLDERKADEGARKKFFDDELVLIKEGLNVGPEDQSLWYYHQFLMLDLIEHDARPTITANLNVDERLDYITTDIVDIKDLLEDYDDCKLIYEALIECTLALSTLAKRNPSEEERVDVETWLSKLQELDPMRRGCWDDMRRQLGLSTK
;
A
#
# COMPACT_ATOMS: atom_id res chain seq x y z
N MET A 1 24.61 -11.29 6.11
CA MET A 1 23.53 -10.96 5.15
C MET A 1 23.66 -11.92 3.97
N ALA A 2 22.56 -12.46 3.44
CA ALA A 2 22.62 -13.28 2.24
C ALA A 2 22.79 -12.38 1.01
N SER A 3 23.85 -12.58 0.23
CA SER A 3 24.12 -11.83 -0.99
C SER A 3 23.24 -12.35 -2.14
N HIS A 4 22.19 -11.61 -2.51
CA HIS A 4 21.37 -11.93 -3.68
C HIS A 4 22.20 -11.82 -4.97
N GLY A 5 21.96 -12.72 -5.92
CA GLY A 5 22.58 -12.69 -7.26
C GLY A 5 23.97 -13.34 -7.39
N VAL A 6 24.54 -13.90 -6.31
CA VAL A 6 25.80 -14.67 -6.43
C VAL A 6 25.53 -16.00 -7.13
N ALA A 7 26.05 -16.15 -8.35
CA ALA A 7 26.05 -17.43 -9.06
C ALA A 7 26.78 -18.49 -8.23
N ARG A 8 26.17 -19.68 -8.06
CA ARG A 8 26.76 -20.82 -7.32
C ARG A 8 27.91 -21.52 -8.08
N THR A 9 28.73 -20.76 -8.78
CA THR A 9 29.93 -21.26 -9.45
C THR A 9 31.12 -21.09 -8.51
N ASN A 10 31.73 -22.20 -8.08
CA ASN A 10 33.08 -22.20 -7.50
C ASN A 10 34.10 -21.84 -8.58
N ARG A 11 34.14 -20.57 -8.99
CA ARG A 11 35.23 -20.02 -9.79
C ARG A 11 36.36 -19.69 -8.83
N SER A 12 37.47 -20.40 -8.95
CA SER A 12 38.73 -19.98 -8.37
C SER A 12 39.12 -18.62 -8.98
N SER A 13 38.90 -17.54 -8.23
CA SER A 13 39.27 -16.18 -8.63
C SER A 13 40.76 -16.15 -8.99
N THR A 14 41.09 -15.63 -10.16
CA THR A 14 42.50 -15.50 -10.60
C THR A 14 43.23 -14.53 -9.69
N GLU A 15 44.57 -14.61 -9.61
CA GLU A 15 45.33 -13.71 -8.74
C GLU A 15 45.16 -12.23 -9.15
N GLU A 16 45.01 -11.98 -10.45
CA GLU A 16 44.65 -10.67 -11.00
C GLU A 16 43.26 -10.19 -10.55
N GLN A 17 42.26 -11.08 -10.52
CA GLN A 17 40.92 -10.74 -10.02
C GLN A 17 40.94 -10.44 -8.52
N LYS A 18 41.66 -11.24 -7.71
CA LYS A 18 41.87 -10.96 -6.29
C LYS A 18 42.56 -9.63 -6.06
N GLN A 19 43.61 -9.30 -6.82
CA GLN A 19 44.29 -8.02 -6.71
C GLN A 19 43.35 -6.85 -7.06
N GLN A 20 42.54 -6.98 -8.11
CA GLN A 20 41.52 -5.98 -8.45
C GLN A 20 40.45 -5.83 -7.35
N GLU A 21 40.07 -6.91 -6.67
CA GLU A 21 39.16 -6.87 -5.50
C GLU A 21 39.83 -6.18 -4.30
N LEU A 22 41.08 -6.48 -3.99
CA LEU A 22 41.86 -5.82 -2.93
C LEU A 22 42.00 -4.31 -3.20
N ASP A 23 42.31 -3.91 -4.43
CA ASP A 23 42.40 -2.50 -4.82
C ASP A 23 41.07 -1.77 -4.69
N LYS A 24 39.94 -2.43 -5.03
CA LYS A 24 38.59 -1.89 -4.82
C LYS A 24 38.27 -1.75 -3.33
N ILE A 25 38.61 -2.74 -2.51
CA ILE A 25 38.41 -2.73 -1.05
C ILE A 25 39.26 -1.61 -0.42
N ALA A 26 40.50 -1.43 -0.84
CA ALA A 26 41.37 -0.35 -0.36
C ALA A 26 40.77 1.04 -0.67
N LYS A 27 40.35 1.27 -1.92
CA LYS A 27 39.68 2.51 -2.34
C LYS A 27 38.37 2.77 -1.60
N TYR A 28 37.59 1.73 -1.32
CA TYR A 28 36.36 1.83 -0.53
C TYR A 28 36.65 2.23 0.93
N ARG A 29 37.63 1.57 1.57
CA ARG A 29 38.04 1.84 2.95
C ARG A 29 38.63 3.24 3.14
N ASP A 30 39.41 3.71 2.17
CA ASP A 30 39.93 5.09 2.17
C ASP A 30 38.78 6.11 2.11
N LEU A 31 37.85 5.95 1.17
CA LEU A 31 36.67 6.80 1.05
C LEU A 31 35.78 6.77 2.31
N GLU A 32 35.62 5.58 2.92
CA GLU A 32 34.93 5.42 4.19
C GLU A 32 35.66 6.16 5.33
N GLY A 33 37.00 6.05 5.40
CA GLY A 33 37.85 6.73 6.37
C GLY A 33 37.72 8.25 6.29
N GLN A 34 37.75 8.81 5.08
CA GLN A 34 37.54 10.25 4.84
C GLN A 34 36.17 10.72 5.37
N VAL A 35 35.10 9.97 5.08
CA VAL A 35 33.75 10.26 5.61
C VAL A 35 33.71 10.17 7.13
N ARG A 36 34.31 9.13 7.72
CA ARG A 36 34.33 8.92 9.19
C ARG A 36 35.09 10.04 9.91
N SER A 37 36.21 10.52 9.37
CA SER A 37 36.97 11.65 9.95
C SER A 37 36.11 12.92 10.00
N LEU A 38 35.55 13.34 8.87
CA LEU A 38 34.73 14.55 8.79
C LEU A 38 33.46 14.48 9.67
N VAL A 39 32.90 13.27 9.86
CA VAL A 39 31.77 13.05 10.77
C VAL A 39 32.18 13.12 12.24
N ALA A 40 33.38 12.67 12.60
CA ALA A 40 33.92 12.79 13.95
C ALA A 40 34.15 14.26 14.33
N ASP A 41 34.63 15.07 13.39
CA ASP A 41 34.82 16.52 13.53
C ASP A 41 33.50 17.32 13.44
N ALA A 42 32.34 16.65 13.37
CA ALA A 42 31.02 17.22 13.17
C ALA A 42 30.88 18.15 11.94
N SER A 43 31.74 17.98 10.93
CA SER A 43 31.88 18.84 9.76
C SER A 43 30.88 18.47 8.64
N PHE A 44 29.61 18.84 8.82
CA PHE A 44 28.53 18.58 7.86
C PHE A 44 28.53 19.56 6.69
N THR A 45 29.46 19.36 5.75
CA THR A 45 29.72 20.26 4.62
C THR A 45 29.18 19.73 3.27
N PRO A 46 29.09 20.58 2.22
CA PRO A 46 28.79 20.15 0.86
C PRO A 46 29.80 19.14 0.28
N ASP A 47 31.06 19.16 0.73
CA ASP A 47 32.06 18.17 0.29
C ASP A 47 31.83 16.80 0.95
N LEU A 48 31.43 16.76 2.22
CA LEU A 48 30.95 15.52 2.83
C LEU A 48 29.70 14.96 2.11
N LEU A 49 28.80 15.84 1.62
CA LEU A 49 27.67 15.43 0.78
C LEU A 49 28.14 14.80 -0.56
N LYS A 50 29.23 15.29 -1.17
CA LYS A 50 29.84 14.66 -2.36
C LYS A 50 30.50 13.31 -2.04
N LEU A 51 31.17 13.18 -0.88
CA LEU A 51 31.79 11.91 -0.46
C LEU A 51 30.73 10.84 -0.16
N THR A 52 29.65 11.18 0.54
CA THR A 52 28.52 10.24 0.73
C THR A 52 27.90 9.81 -0.60
N ALA A 53 27.78 10.70 -1.59
CA ALA A 53 27.28 10.34 -2.92
C ALA A 53 28.19 9.34 -3.66
N LYS A 54 29.52 9.48 -3.54
CA LYS A 54 30.47 8.50 -4.09
C LYS A 54 30.31 7.13 -3.41
N LEU A 55 30.22 7.10 -2.08
CA LEU A 55 30.20 5.85 -1.33
C LEU A 55 28.85 5.10 -1.46
N LEU A 56 27.73 5.82 -1.56
CA LEU A 56 26.40 5.24 -1.79
C LEU A 56 26.22 4.66 -3.20
N ARG A 57 26.97 5.15 -4.20
CA ARG A 57 27.07 4.49 -5.52
C ARG A 57 27.83 3.17 -5.49
N LEU A 58 28.73 2.98 -4.52
CA LEU A 58 29.46 1.73 -4.32
C LEU A 58 28.71 0.74 -3.42
N ASN A 59 27.99 1.25 -2.42
CA ASN A 59 27.21 0.45 -1.48
C ASN A 59 26.03 1.26 -0.91
N PRO A 60 24.83 1.19 -1.53
CA PRO A 60 23.65 1.88 -1.01
C PRO A 60 23.04 1.19 0.22
N GLU A 61 23.45 -0.03 0.58
CA GLU A 61 22.97 -0.70 1.79
C GLU A 61 23.61 -0.15 3.08
N TYR A 62 24.61 0.73 2.97
CA TYR A 62 25.28 1.30 4.14
C TYR A 62 24.46 2.43 4.80
N TYR A 63 23.47 2.03 5.61
CA TYR A 63 22.50 2.91 6.28
C TYR A 63 23.09 4.13 7.00
N THR A 64 24.26 4.00 7.64
CA THR A 64 24.94 5.09 8.35
C THR A 64 25.22 6.28 7.44
N ILE A 65 25.52 6.01 6.16
CA ILE A 65 25.93 7.00 5.18
C ILE A 65 24.72 7.79 4.67
N TRP A 66 23.54 7.16 4.57
CA TRP A 66 22.28 7.88 4.38
C TRP A 66 21.96 8.81 5.56
N ASN A 67 22.24 8.39 6.79
CA ASN A 67 22.06 9.24 7.96
C ASN A 67 23.06 10.42 8.00
N VAL A 68 24.31 10.21 7.60
CA VAL A 68 25.27 11.32 7.38
C VAL A 68 24.76 12.26 6.29
N ARG A 69 24.24 11.72 5.18
CA ARG A 69 23.67 12.51 4.07
C ARG A 69 22.50 13.39 4.52
N ARG A 70 21.55 12.84 5.30
CA ARG A 70 20.46 13.60 5.95
C ARG A 70 20.99 14.74 6.81
N ARG A 71 22.04 14.50 7.61
CA ARG A 71 22.66 15.52 8.46
C ARG A 71 23.32 16.63 7.63
N CYS A 72 24.06 16.31 6.57
CA CYS A 72 24.56 17.31 5.63
C CYS A 72 23.43 18.18 5.06
N LEU A 73 22.33 17.59 4.59
CA LEU A 73 21.20 18.36 4.07
C LEU A 73 20.55 19.24 5.13
N LEU A 74 20.33 18.74 6.36
CA LEU A 74 19.74 19.53 7.44
C LEU A 74 20.66 20.63 7.99
N THR A 75 21.98 20.52 7.81
CA THR A 75 22.96 21.51 8.32
C THR A 75 23.37 22.56 7.28
N CYS A 76 23.55 22.18 6.01
CA CYS A 76 24.06 23.11 4.98
C CYS A 76 23.26 23.13 3.66
N GLY A 77 22.47 22.08 3.36
CA GLY A 77 21.72 21.99 2.11
C GLY A 77 20.42 22.81 2.17
N LEU A 78 19.53 22.42 3.07
CA LEU A 78 18.24 23.04 3.31
C LEU A 78 18.36 24.24 4.24
N SER A 79 17.39 25.14 4.16
CA SER A 79 17.28 26.35 4.97
C SER A 79 16.86 26.00 6.40
N SER A 80 17.01 26.95 7.34
CA SER A 80 16.45 26.80 8.69
C SER A 80 14.94 26.54 8.60
N LYS A 81 14.42 25.61 9.42
CA LYS A 81 12.97 25.36 9.44
C LYS A 81 12.23 26.66 9.76
N PRO A 82 11.08 26.95 9.13
CA PRO A 82 10.21 28.03 9.58
C PRO A 82 9.89 27.82 11.06
N SER A 83 10.10 28.86 11.88
CA SER A 83 9.58 28.84 13.26
C SER A 83 8.08 28.61 13.21
N PRO A 84 7.49 27.81 14.13
CA PRO A 84 6.04 27.74 14.27
C PRO A 84 5.55 29.16 14.57
N GLY A 85 4.90 29.79 13.58
CA GLY A 85 4.43 31.16 13.71
C GLY A 85 3.48 31.25 14.91
N SER A 86 3.62 32.32 15.71
CA SER A 86 2.74 32.55 16.84
C SER A 86 1.29 32.48 16.38
N SER A 87 0.53 31.54 16.92
CA SER A 87 -0.91 31.46 16.69
C SER A 87 -1.55 32.82 16.98
N PRO A 88 -2.53 33.28 16.18
CA PRO A 88 -3.24 34.52 16.50
C PRO A 88 -3.97 34.33 17.83
N SER A 89 -3.64 35.18 18.80
CA SER A 89 -4.16 35.12 20.17
C SER A 89 -5.70 35.27 20.19
N LYS A 90 -6.42 34.14 20.21
CA LYS A 90 -7.79 34.12 20.74
C LYS A 90 -7.71 34.33 22.24
N ALA A 91 -8.07 35.54 22.68
CA ALA A 91 -8.16 35.89 24.08
C ALA A 91 -9.13 34.96 24.80
N LEU A 92 -8.63 34.19 25.76
CA LEU A 92 -9.45 33.48 26.74
C LEU A 92 -9.73 34.41 27.91
N GLN A 93 -11.01 34.71 28.14
CA GLN A 93 -11.44 35.37 29.38
C GLN A 93 -11.33 34.38 30.54
N SER A 94 -10.67 34.79 31.62
CA SER A 94 -10.60 34.03 32.86
C SER A 94 -11.82 34.27 33.76
N SER A 95 -12.34 33.20 34.35
CA SER A 95 -12.95 33.26 35.69
C SER A 95 -12.53 32.02 36.49
N SER A 96 -12.52 32.14 37.81
CA SER A 96 -11.61 31.39 38.68
C SER A 96 -12.32 30.53 39.72
N GLN A 97 -11.63 29.48 40.18
CA GLN A 97 -11.84 28.73 41.44
C GLN A 97 -13.14 27.88 41.50
N ASN A 98 -13.16 26.68 42.11
CA ASN A 98 -12.49 26.27 43.34
C ASN A 98 -11.92 24.82 43.30
N ALA A 99 -11.09 24.49 44.30
CA ALA A 99 -10.45 23.17 44.46
C ALA A 99 -11.26 22.22 45.37
N THR A 100 -11.00 20.90 45.27
CA THR A 100 -10.67 20.00 46.42
C THR A 100 -10.19 18.63 45.91
N THR A 101 -9.31 18.01 46.69
CA THR A 101 -8.48 16.82 46.43
C THR A 101 -9.22 15.47 46.60
N THR A 102 -8.64 14.37 46.10
CA THR A 102 -8.35 13.08 46.81
C THR A 102 -8.79 11.76 46.10
N THR A 103 -7.79 11.08 45.51
CA THR A 103 -7.55 9.61 45.38
C THR A 103 -8.54 8.60 44.75
N SER A 104 -7.93 7.69 43.96
CA SER A 104 -8.21 6.22 43.86
C SER A 104 -9.52 5.74 43.19
N SER A 105 -9.64 4.55 42.59
CA SER A 105 -8.67 3.60 41.99
C SER A 105 -9.41 2.41 41.34
N VAL A 106 -8.76 1.71 40.39
CA VAL A 106 -9.03 0.33 39.88
C VAL A 106 -10.32 0.02 39.07
N ALA A 107 -10.10 -0.80 38.04
CA ALA A 107 -10.90 -1.96 37.59
C ALA A 107 -12.33 -1.82 37.00
N SER A 108 -12.39 -2.11 35.70
CA SER A 108 -13.13 -3.27 35.14
C SER A 108 -14.66 -3.25 34.93
N SER A 109 -15.00 -3.46 33.64
CA SER A 109 -15.92 -4.50 33.17
C SER A 109 -17.45 -4.31 33.24
N SER A 110 -17.98 -4.10 32.02
CA SER A 110 -19.03 -4.93 31.39
C SER A 110 -20.52 -4.64 31.60
N SER A 111 -21.23 -4.82 30.47
CA SER A 111 -22.60 -5.36 30.31
C SER A 111 -23.76 -4.39 30.03
N SER A 112 -24.21 -4.47 28.76
CA SER A 112 -25.59 -4.73 28.36
C SER A 112 -26.72 -3.72 28.59
N SER A 113 -27.27 -3.24 27.44
CA SER A 113 -28.70 -3.33 27.06
C SER A 113 -29.73 -2.46 27.82
N THR A 114 -30.86 -2.00 27.25
CA THR A 114 -31.73 -2.60 26.22
C THR A 114 -32.70 -1.54 25.60
N THR A 115 -32.95 -1.62 24.29
CA THR A 115 -34.26 -1.40 23.56
C THR A 115 -35.14 -0.13 23.68
N THR A 116 -35.41 0.49 22.50
CA THR A 116 -36.76 0.84 21.93
C THR A 116 -37.52 2.05 22.57
N THR A 117 -38.11 3.05 21.87
CA THR A 117 -38.95 3.06 20.64
C THR A 117 -39.04 4.48 20.00
N THR A 118 -39.29 4.57 18.68
CA THR A 118 -39.73 5.76 17.89
C THR A 118 -41.27 5.98 17.99
N PRO A 119 -41.98 6.88 17.25
CA PRO A 119 -41.71 8.17 16.54
C PRO A 119 -42.69 9.29 17.06
N PRO A 120 -43.18 10.36 16.37
CA PRO A 120 -42.97 10.83 14.98
C PRO A 120 -42.78 12.34 14.71
N ASN A 121 -42.55 12.62 13.42
CA ASN A 121 -42.48 13.92 12.71
C ASN A 121 -43.87 14.56 12.51
N PRO A 122 -43.97 15.86 12.16
CA PRO A 122 -44.61 16.16 10.86
C PRO A 122 -44.08 17.37 10.04
N ALA A 123 -44.07 17.15 8.72
CA ALA A 123 -44.52 18.02 7.62
C ALA A 123 -43.80 19.34 7.21
N SER A 124 -43.39 19.31 5.94
CA SER A 124 -42.92 20.35 5.00
C SER A 124 -43.81 21.58 4.79
N GLN A 125 -43.20 22.69 4.29
CA GLN A 125 -43.67 23.62 3.21
C GLN A 125 -42.71 24.85 3.11
N THR A 126 -42.44 25.54 1.98
CA THR A 126 -42.43 25.23 0.53
C THR A 126 -41.66 26.31 -0.29
N THR A 127 -41.27 26.01 -1.55
CA THR A 127 -41.05 26.94 -2.70
C THR A 127 -40.04 28.10 -2.65
N GLY A 128 -39.18 28.21 -3.69
CA GLY A 128 -38.42 29.44 -4.01
C GLY A 128 -37.31 29.31 -5.07
N LYS A 129 -37.66 29.38 -6.37
CA LYS A 129 -36.72 29.78 -7.47
C LYS A 129 -36.39 31.29 -7.30
N SER A 130 -35.39 31.94 -7.90
CA SER A 130 -34.34 31.66 -8.90
C SER A 130 -33.20 32.69 -8.63
N GLY A 131 -31.96 32.56 -9.12
CA GLY A 131 -31.58 33.05 -10.45
C GLY A 131 -30.48 34.12 -10.37
N THR A 132 -29.52 34.04 -11.29
CA THR A 132 -28.27 34.84 -11.38
C THR A 132 -28.47 36.29 -11.83
N THR A 133 -27.69 37.23 -11.28
CA THR A 133 -27.10 38.36 -12.04
C THR A 133 -25.66 38.61 -11.60
N VAL A 134 -24.85 39.07 -12.55
CA VAL A 134 -23.48 39.60 -12.37
C VAL A 134 -23.59 41.12 -12.47
N ASP A 135 -22.79 41.86 -11.70
CA ASP A 135 -22.42 43.25 -12.03
C ASP A 135 -20.99 43.52 -11.56
N ASP A 136 -20.18 44.08 -12.45
CA ASP A 136 -18.93 44.78 -12.15
C ASP A 136 -19.27 46.24 -11.80
N ASP A 137 -18.59 46.85 -10.82
CA ASP A 137 -17.94 48.15 -11.07
C ASP A 137 -16.92 48.55 -9.99
N ALA A 138 -16.03 49.48 -10.34
CA ALA A 138 -14.85 49.84 -9.55
C ALA A 138 -14.98 51.17 -8.77
N ALA A 139 -14.35 51.27 -7.59
CA ALA A 139 -13.97 52.56 -7.01
C ALA A 139 -12.74 52.50 -6.07
N GLN A 140 -11.73 53.26 -6.47
CA GLN A 140 -10.46 53.64 -5.84
C GLN A 140 -10.44 53.97 -4.33
N ALA A 141 -9.23 53.75 -3.76
CA ALA A 141 -8.41 54.66 -2.92
C ALA A 141 -8.06 54.18 -1.50
N GLY A 142 -6.75 54.10 -1.24
CA GLY A 142 -6.18 53.79 0.08
C GLY A 142 -4.67 53.61 0.04
N LEU A 143 -3.91 54.71 0.03
CA LEU A 143 -2.46 54.68 0.25
C LEU A 143 -2.18 54.33 1.72
N GLY A 144 -1.39 53.28 1.97
CA GLY A 144 -1.18 52.76 3.33
C GLY A 144 0.08 51.91 3.46
N ASP A 145 1.19 52.60 3.69
CA ASP A 145 2.46 52.15 4.31
C ASP A 145 3.26 50.97 3.70
N GLY A 146 4.53 51.25 3.40
CA GLY A 146 5.47 50.29 2.84
C GLY A 146 6.42 49.74 3.90
N SER A 147 6.07 48.59 4.50
CA SER A 147 6.93 47.89 5.47
C SER A 147 6.78 46.36 5.37
N GLY A 148 7.03 45.78 4.18
CA GLY A 148 6.86 44.33 3.96
C GLY A 148 7.72 43.67 2.88
N THR A 149 8.67 44.38 2.26
CA THR A 149 9.37 43.89 1.05
C THR A 149 10.66 43.09 1.30
N THR A 150 11.26 43.15 2.49
CA THR A 150 12.51 42.41 2.79
C THR A 150 12.28 40.98 3.23
N ASP A 151 11.27 40.76 4.08
CA ASP A 151 11.10 39.49 4.78
C ASP A 151 10.43 38.43 3.90
N ASP A 152 9.50 38.83 3.01
CA ASP A 152 8.86 37.92 2.06
C ASP A 152 9.80 37.50 0.90
N ALA A 153 10.69 38.40 0.48
CA ALA A 153 11.73 38.10 -0.50
C ALA A 153 12.71 37.03 0.02
N GLY A 154 13.28 37.22 1.21
CA GLY A 154 14.16 36.22 1.83
C GLY A 154 13.45 34.90 2.14
N CYS A 155 12.16 34.95 2.49
CA CYS A 155 11.33 33.75 2.68
C CYS A 155 11.07 33.00 1.36
N THR A 156 11.04 33.70 0.23
CA THR A 156 10.87 33.12 -1.11
C THR A 156 12.16 32.49 -1.61
N GLU A 157 13.30 33.19 -1.52
CA GLU A 157 14.63 32.66 -1.87
C GLU A 157 14.96 31.37 -1.10
N ALA A 158 14.66 31.33 0.20
CA ALA A 158 14.88 30.15 1.03
C ALA A 158 14.04 28.93 0.57
N ARG A 159 12.80 29.14 0.12
CA ARG A 159 11.92 28.08 -0.40
C ARG A 159 12.36 27.59 -1.78
N GLU A 160 12.85 28.48 -2.64
CA GLU A 160 13.40 28.11 -3.95
C GLU A 160 14.67 27.27 -3.79
N LYS A 161 15.58 27.67 -2.90
CA LYS A 161 16.76 26.87 -2.52
C LYS A 161 16.38 25.49 -1.98
N ASP A 162 15.37 25.40 -1.11
CA ASP A 162 14.90 24.13 -0.56
C ASP A 162 14.29 23.24 -1.67
N LEU A 163 13.52 23.81 -2.60
CA LEU A 163 12.95 23.12 -3.76
C LEU A 163 14.04 22.53 -4.66
N ASP A 164 15.04 23.31 -5.04
CA ASP A 164 16.14 22.87 -5.89
C ASP A 164 17.00 21.79 -5.22
N THR A 165 17.26 21.95 -3.92
CA THR A 165 17.99 20.96 -3.12
C THR A 165 17.22 19.63 -3.07
N LEU A 166 15.90 19.67 -2.82
CA LEU A 166 15.07 18.47 -2.77
C LEU A 166 14.97 17.80 -4.14
N ARG A 167 14.79 18.55 -5.23
CA ARG A 167 14.77 18.02 -6.60
C ARG A 167 16.10 17.38 -7.00
N SER A 168 17.23 18.00 -6.66
CA SER A 168 18.57 17.45 -6.90
C SER A 168 18.77 16.11 -6.16
N GLU A 169 18.31 16.01 -4.90
CA GLU A 169 18.44 14.80 -4.10
C GLU A 169 17.47 13.69 -4.51
N LEU A 170 16.24 14.03 -4.91
CA LEU A 170 15.33 13.10 -5.56
C LEU A 170 15.94 12.59 -6.87
N GLY A 171 16.52 13.47 -7.69
CA GLY A 171 17.28 13.10 -8.90
C GLY A 171 18.45 12.16 -8.62
N PHE A 172 19.23 12.41 -7.56
CA PHE A 172 20.35 11.56 -7.13
C PHE A 172 19.93 10.12 -6.81
N THR A 173 18.74 9.91 -6.21
CA THR A 173 18.27 8.56 -5.87
C THR A 173 17.74 7.76 -7.07
N VAL A 174 17.35 8.40 -8.18
CA VAL A 174 16.82 7.69 -9.37
C VAL A 174 17.79 6.65 -9.94
N PRO A 175 19.07 6.96 -10.28
CA PRO A 175 19.99 5.95 -10.78
C PRO A 175 20.25 4.83 -9.76
N LEU A 176 20.30 5.16 -8.47
CA LEU A 176 20.48 4.16 -7.40
C LEU A 176 19.26 3.22 -7.30
N LEU A 177 18.03 3.70 -7.43
CA LEU A 177 16.83 2.85 -7.50
C LEU A 177 16.82 1.98 -8.76
N MET A 178 17.25 2.51 -9.90
CA MET A 178 17.29 1.76 -11.15
C MET A 178 18.29 0.60 -11.11
N GLU A 179 19.40 0.74 -10.37
CA GLU A 179 20.43 -0.28 -10.19
C GLU A 179 20.13 -1.23 -9.01
N PHE A 180 19.67 -0.68 -7.87
CA PHE A 180 19.41 -1.40 -6.61
C PHE A 180 17.93 -1.26 -6.18
N PRO A 181 16.95 -1.76 -6.96
CA PRO A 181 15.51 -1.51 -6.77
C PRO A 181 14.92 -2.10 -5.48
N LYS A 182 15.67 -2.93 -4.76
CA LYS A 182 15.28 -3.60 -3.51
C LYS A 182 16.09 -3.15 -2.29
N CYS A 183 16.95 -2.14 -2.44
CA CYS A 183 17.67 -1.55 -1.31
C CYS A 183 16.74 -0.64 -0.50
N TYR A 184 16.33 -1.12 0.68
CA TYR A 184 15.40 -0.43 1.58
C TYR A 184 15.78 1.03 1.85
N TRP A 185 17.07 1.30 2.03
CA TRP A 185 17.56 2.62 2.43
C TRP A 185 17.37 3.71 1.38
N ILE A 186 17.33 3.37 0.09
CA ILE A 186 17.07 4.37 -0.96
C ILE A 186 15.61 4.81 -0.90
N TRP A 187 14.68 3.86 -0.82
CA TRP A 187 13.24 4.14 -0.64
C TRP A 187 12.99 4.94 0.64
N ASN A 188 13.59 4.52 1.77
CA ASN A 188 13.47 5.21 3.06
C ASN A 188 14.08 6.63 3.05
N TYR A 189 15.17 6.86 2.32
CA TYR A 189 15.72 8.20 2.12
C TYR A 189 14.83 9.06 1.22
N ARG A 190 14.27 8.47 0.15
CA ARG A 190 13.37 9.16 -0.77
C ARG A 190 12.07 9.60 -0.07
N SER A 191 11.42 8.73 0.69
CA SER A 191 10.27 9.12 1.54
C SER A 191 10.62 10.24 2.52
N TRP A 192 11.83 10.25 3.09
CA TRP A 192 12.27 11.33 3.98
C TRP A 192 12.41 12.68 3.25
N LEU A 193 12.94 12.70 2.02
CA LEU A 193 12.98 13.91 1.18
C LEU A 193 11.57 14.44 0.89
N LEU A 194 10.63 13.55 0.58
CA LEU A 194 9.24 13.93 0.34
C LEU A 194 8.55 14.54 1.57
N GLN A 195 8.85 14.06 2.78
CA GLN A 195 8.38 14.71 4.01
C GLN A 195 9.02 16.08 4.21
N GLN A 196 10.30 16.26 3.86
CA GLN A 196 10.93 17.58 3.87
C GLN A 196 10.26 18.54 2.87
N ALA A 197 9.73 18.06 1.73
CA ALA A 197 8.93 18.89 0.83
C ALA A 197 7.65 19.41 1.50
N ILE A 198 6.93 18.58 2.27
CA ILE A 198 5.72 19.00 3.02
C ILE A 198 6.07 20.02 4.13
N GLU A 199 7.17 19.79 4.86
CA GLU A 199 7.57 20.66 5.98
C GLU A 199 8.07 22.06 5.56
N ARG A 200 8.47 22.25 4.29
CA ARG A 200 9.29 23.40 3.86
C ARG A 200 8.73 24.19 2.68
N LEU A 201 7.98 23.53 1.79
CA LEU A 201 7.46 24.14 0.58
C LEU A 201 5.98 24.50 0.73
N GLN A 202 5.46 25.34 -0.16
CA GLN A 202 4.02 25.58 -0.23
C GLN A 202 3.28 24.26 -0.59
N PRO A 203 2.11 23.96 -0.02
CA PRO A 203 1.41 22.69 -0.23
C PRO A 203 1.20 22.31 -1.70
N GLN A 204 0.97 23.29 -2.57
CA GLN A 204 0.79 23.10 -4.01
C GLN A 204 2.09 22.70 -4.72
N VAL A 205 3.23 23.20 -4.26
CA VAL A 205 4.56 22.85 -4.80
C VAL A 205 4.98 21.48 -4.27
N ALA A 206 4.81 21.23 -2.97
CA ALA A 206 5.04 19.92 -2.37
C ALA A 206 4.19 18.85 -3.08
N ARG A 207 2.89 19.09 -3.29
CA ARG A 207 1.98 18.17 -3.97
C ARG A 207 2.50 17.74 -5.33
N ARG A 208 2.95 18.67 -6.18
CA ARG A 208 3.50 18.34 -7.52
C ARG A 208 4.68 17.37 -7.44
N ILE A 209 5.58 17.55 -6.47
CA ILE A 209 6.70 16.63 -6.24
C ILE A 209 6.17 15.23 -5.89
N TRP A 210 5.19 15.11 -4.99
CA TRP A 210 4.58 13.82 -4.66
C TRP A 210 3.78 13.21 -5.84
N GLU A 211 3.22 14.01 -6.75
CA GLU A 211 2.54 13.53 -7.96
C GLU A 211 3.54 12.97 -9.00
N GLU A 212 4.73 13.56 -9.13
CA GLU A 212 5.84 13.05 -9.97
C GLU A 212 6.28 11.63 -9.53
N GLU A 213 6.17 11.29 -8.24
CA GLU A 213 6.53 9.97 -7.69
C GLU A 213 5.66 8.83 -8.24
N LEU A 214 4.40 9.07 -8.55
CA LEU A 214 3.52 8.06 -9.17
C LEU A 214 4.06 7.61 -10.54
N GLY A 215 4.75 8.50 -11.24
CA GLY A 215 5.47 8.19 -12.50
C GLY A 215 6.71 7.33 -12.26
N LEU A 216 7.46 7.60 -11.17
CA LEU A 216 8.58 6.75 -10.77
C LEU A 216 8.09 5.36 -10.36
N ASP A 217 7.05 5.24 -9.53
CA ASP A 217 6.48 3.95 -9.14
C ASP A 217 6.02 3.15 -10.35
N THR A 218 5.33 3.78 -11.28
CA THR A 218 4.90 3.14 -12.54
C THR A 218 6.11 2.60 -13.31
N LYS A 219 7.21 3.36 -13.40
CA LYS A 219 8.46 2.93 -14.04
C LYS A 219 9.14 1.77 -13.29
N MET A 220 9.19 1.82 -11.97
CA MET A 220 9.78 0.76 -11.15
C MET A 220 8.98 -0.54 -11.21
N LEU A 221 7.65 -0.45 -11.21
CA LEU A 221 6.72 -1.58 -11.37
C LEU A 221 6.67 -2.11 -12.81
N SER A 222 6.96 -1.29 -13.82
CA SER A 222 7.16 -1.79 -15.18
C SER A 222 8.46 -2.60 -15.32
N LYS A 223 9.48 -2.32 -14.51
CA LYS A 223 10.75 -3.08 -14.48
C LYS A 223 10.67 -4.35 -13.62
N ASP A 224 10.07 -4.28 -12.44
CA ASP A 224 9.76 -5.44 -11.60
C ASP A 224 8.37 -5.24 -10.97
N ARG A 225 7.37 -5.81 -11.64
CA ARG A 225 5.95 -5.76 -11.26
C ARG A 225 5.64 -6.36 -9.90
N ARG A 226 6.53 -7.23 -9.38
CA ARG A 226 6.45 -7.86 -8.05
C ARG A 226 7.36 -7.18 -7.02
N ASN A 227 7.89 -5.99 -7.32
CA ASN A 227 8.69 -5.24 -6.36
C ASN A 227 7.81 -4.69 -5.22
N PHE A 228 7.80 -5.41 -4.09
CA PHE A 228 7.02 -5.03 -2.91
C PHE A 228 7.41 -3.67 -2.33
N HIS A 229 8.67 -3.22 -2.51
CA HIS A 229 9.08 -1.87 -2.08
C HIS A 229 8.37 -0.80 -2.90
N ALA A 230 8.30 -0.95 -4.23
CA ALA A 230 7.61 0.00 -5.10
C ALA A 230 6.10 0.01 -4.84
N TRP A 231 5.46 -1.15 -4.66
CA TRP A 231 4.05 -1.22 -4.25
C TRP A 231 3.80 -0.59 -2.86
N GLY A 232 4.71 -0.80 -1.90
CA GLY A 232 4.63 -0.19 -0.57
C GLY A 232 4.83 1.33 -0.62
N TYR A 233 5.78 1.80 -1.43
CA TYR A 233 6.06 3.22 -1.64
C TYR A 233 4.89 3.91 -2.33
N ARG A 234 4.32 3.32 -3.39
CA ARG A 234 3.11 3.84 -4.05
C ARG A 234 1.95 4.05 -3.08
N ARG A 235 1.65 3.07 -2.22
CA ARG A 235 0.61 3.23 -1.18
C ARG A 235 0.94 4.36 -0.20
N ASN A 236 2.22 4.55 0.14
CA ASN A 236 2.65 5.67 0.99
C ASN A 236 2.49 7.03 0.27
N VAL A 237 2.86 7.12 -1.01
CA VAL A 237 2.68 8.31 -1.86
C VAL A 237 1.20 8.69 -1.97
N VAL A 238 0.34 7.75 -2.34
CA VAL A 238 -1.12 7.94 -2.41
C VAL A 238 -1.67 8.43 -1.07
N SER A 239 -1.33 7.77 0.04
CA SER A 239 -1.81 8.18 1.37
C SER A 239 -1.42 9.61 1.77
N HIS A 240 -0.31 10.15 1.26
CA HIS A 240 0.06 11.56 1.49
C HIS A 240 -0.62 12.51 0.49
N LEU A 241 -0.76 12.11 -0.78
CA LEU A 241 -1.51 12.86 -1.80
C LEU A 241 -3.00 13.00 -1.47
N GLU A 242 -3.56 12.07 -0.71
CA GLU A 242 -4.92 12.10 -0.16
C GLU A 242 -5.03 12.95 1.12
N SER A 243 -3.90 13.28 1.77
CA SER A 243 -3.90 13.95 3.07
C SER A 243 -4.24 15.45 3.00
N PRO A 244 -4.79 16.04 4.08
CA PRO A 244 -5.01 17.48 4.17
C PRO A 244 -3.73 18.32 3.98
N ALA A 245 -2.56 17.79 4.35
CA ALA A 245 -1.28 18.48 4.22
C ALA A 245 -0.89 18.79 2.75
N LEU A 246 -1.41 17.99 1.79
CA LEU A 246 -1.25 18.21 0.35
C LEU A 246 -2.56 18.62 -0.33
N ASN A 247 -3.52 19.17 0.45
CA ASN A 247 -4.88 19.52 -0.01
C ASN A 247 -5.55 18.38 -0.80
N GLY A 248 -5.39 17.17 -0.28
CA GLY A 248 -5.74 15.93 -0.95
C GLY A 248 -7.23 15.67 -1.12
N LYS A 249 -7.51 14.77 -2.06
CA LYS A 249 -8.79 14.11 -2.27
C LYS A 249 -8.51 12.63 -2.52
N SER A 250 -9.50 11.77 -2.29
CA SER A 250 -9.40 10.34 -2.57
C SER A 250 -8.92 10.05 -3.99
N MET A 251 -8.03 9.07 -4.10
CA MET A 251 -7.48 8.51 -5.32
C MET A 251 -7.91 7.05 -5.51
N VAL A 252 -8.92 6.57 -4.76
CA VAL A 252 -9.32 5.15 -4.76
C VAL A 252 -9.69 4.65 -6.16
N GLU A 253 -10.37 5.47 -6.96
CA GLU A 253 -10.75 5.18 -8.35
C GLU A 253 -9.52 5.00 -9.25
N SER A 254 -8.58 5.95 -9.23
CA SER A 254 -7.38 5.91 -10.08
C SER A 254 -6.40 4.82 -9.65
N GLU A 255 -6.33 4.49 -8.36
CA GLU A 255 -5.55 3.35 -7.89
C GLU A 255 -6.22 2.01 -8.25
N PHE A 256 -7.55 1.93 -8.21
CA PHE A 256 -8.27 0.74 -8.66
C PHE A 256 -8.09 0.53 -10.17
N GLU A 257 -8.21 1.58 -10.98
CA GLU A 257 -7.88 1.55 -12.41
C GLU A 257 -6.41 1.15 -12.65
N PHE A 258 -5.47 1.64 -11.84
CA PHE A 258 -4.07 1.23 -11.89
C PHE A 258 -3.91 -0.28 -11.64
N THR A 259 -4.64 -0.88 -10.70
CA THR A 259 -4.62 -2.35 -10.53
C THR A 259 -5.16 -3.07 -11.76
N THR A 260 -6.28 -2.62 -12.34
CA THR A 260 -6.83 -3.17 -13.59
C THR A 260 -5.80 -3.15 -14.71
N LYS A 261 -5.08 -2.03 -14.88
CA LYS A 261 -4.00 -1.90 -15.86
C LYS A 261 -2.85 -2.88 -15.59
N MET A 262 -2.41 -3.00 -14.33
CA MET A 262 -1.29 -3.87 -13.95
C MET A 262 -1.63 -5.36 -14.05
N ILE A 263 -2.90 -5.74 -13.91
CA ILE A 263 -3.43 -7.10 -14.13
C ILE A 263 -3.50 -7.40 -15.63
N ARG A 264 -4.04 -6.49 -16.45
CA ARG A 264 -4.12 -6.67 -17.91
C ARG A 264 -2.75 -6.79 -18.61
N VAL A 265 -1.70 -6.26 -18.00
CA VAL A 265 -0.30 -6.40 -18.47
C VAL A 265 0.30 -7.75 -18.07
N ASP A 266 -0.17 -8.34 -16.97
CA ASP A 266 0.33 -9.62 -16.44
C ASP A 266 -0.68 -10.23 -15.45
N LEU A 267 -1.35 -11.30 -15.85
CA LEU A 267 -2.30 -12.03 -14.99
C LEU A 267 -1.58 -12.64 -13.77
N SER A 268 -0.29 -12.98 -13.89
CA SER A 268 0.59 -13.46 -12.81
C SER A 268 1.00 -12.42 -11.77
N ASN A 269 0.43 -11.21 -11.83
CA ASN A 269 0.79 -10.12 -10.96
C ASN A 269 0.03 -10.16 -9.63
N PHE A 270 0.35 -11.14 -8.77
CA PHE A 270 -0.19 -11.25 -7.41
C PHE A 270 -0.19 -9.92 -6.63
N SER A 271 0.82 -9.06 -6.83
CA SER A 271 0.87 -7.77 -6.13
C SER A 271 -0.22 -6.80 -6.59
N ALA A 272 -0.65 -6.85 -7.85
CA ALA A 272 -1.77 -6.06 -8.36
C ALA A 272 -3.12 -6.62 -7.87
N TRP A 273 -3.32 -7.95 -7.93
CA TRP A 273 -4.50 -8.61 -7.37
C TRP A 273 -4.67 -8.35 -5.86
N HIS A 274 -3.58 -8.48 -5.10
CA HIS A 274 -3.58 -8.15 -3.67
C HIS A 274 -3.91 -6.67 -3.43
N ASN A 275 -3.32 -5.74 -4.19
CA ASN A 275 -3.63 -4.32 -4.03
C ASN A 275 -5.09 -4.01 -4.41
N ARG A 276 -5.65 -4.71 -5.40
CA ARG A 276 -7.06 -4.61 -5.81
C ARG A 276 -7.99 -5.02 -4.67
N SER A 277 -7.79 -6.20 -4.06
CA SER A 277 -8.64 -6.68 -2.96
C SER A 277 -8.66 -5.73 -1.75
N LYS A 278 -7.58 -4.96 -1.51
CA LYS A 278 -7.51 -3.96 -0.44
C LYS A 278 -8.16 -2.61 -0.78
N LEU A 279 -8.37 -2.29 -2.05
CA LEU A 279 -9.05 -1.07 -2.48
C LEU A 279 -10.57 -1.23 -2.52
N ILE A 280 -11.07 -2.42 -2.85
CA ILE A 280 -12.50 -2.67 -3.12
C ILE A 280 -13.45 -2.20 -2.00
N PRO A 281 -13.25 -2.51 -0.70
CA PRO A 281 -14.20 -2.09 0.33
C PRO A 281 -14.35 -0.57 0.38
N ARG A 282 -13.22 0.14 0.39
CA ARG A 282 -13.17 1.61 0.39
C ARG A 282 -13.76 2.21 -0.89
N LEU A 283 -13.53 1.58 -2.05
CA LEU A 283 -14.09 1.99 -3.34
C LEU A 283 -15.63 1.96 -3.31
N LEU A 284 -16.21 0.87 -2.82
CA LEU A 284 -17.67 0.68 -2.76
C LEU A 284 -18.32 1.61 -1.73
N ASP A 285 -17.67 1.84 -0.59
CA ASP A 285 -18.14 2.77 0.43
C ASP A 285 -18.09 4.23 -0.04
N GLU A 286 -17.01 4.66 -0.70
CA GLU A 286 -16.90 6.01 -1.27
C GLU A 286 -17.88 6.27 -2.42
N ARG A 287 -18.12 5.26 -3.26
CA ARG A 287 -19.18 5.27 -4.29
C ARG A 287 -20.58 5.31 -3.69
N LYS A 288 -20.74 5.02 -2.38
CA LYS A 288 -22.03 4.76 -1.72
C LYS A 288 -22.82 3.68 -2.45
N ALA A 289 -22.14 2.64 -2.89
CA ALA A 289 -22.71 1.56 -3.68
C ALA A 289 -23.82 0.85 -2.88
N ASP A 290 -25.03 0.86 -3.44
CA ASP A 290 -26.16 0.09 -2.95
C ASP A 290 -25.99 -1.42 -3.19
N GLU A 291 -26.96 -2.19 -2.73
CA GLU A 291 -26.98 -3.64 -2.84
C GLU A 291 -26.86 -4.16 -4.28
N GLY A 292 -27.60 -3.56 -5.22
CA GLY A 292 -27.57 -3.95 -6.63
C GLY A 292 -26.21 -3.62 -7.28
N ALA A 293 -25.66 -2.45 -6.97
CA ALA A 293 -24.33 -2.06 -7.42
C ALA A 293 -23.22 -2.94 -6.84
N ARG A 294 -23.32 -3.33 -5.55
CA ARG A 294 -22.40 -4.24 -4.87
C ARG A 294 -22.46 -5.65 -5.44
N LYS A 295 -23.67 -6.22 -5.61
CA LYS A 295 -23.85 -7.53 -6.26
C LYS A 295 -23.28 -7.53 -7.67
N LYS A 296 -23.64 -6.53 -8.50
CA LYS A 296 -23.08 -6.41 -9.86
C LYS A 296 -21.56 -6.31 -9.86
N PHE A 297 -20.97 -5.56 -8.92
CA PHE A 297 -19.52 -5.46 -8.81
C PHE A 297 -18.88 -6.82 -8.47
N PHE A 298 -19.50 -7.60 -7.59
CA PHE A 298 -19.05 -8.96 -7.29
C PHE A 298 -19.17 -9.90 -8.50
N ASP A 299 -20.30 -9.83 -9.23
CA ASP A 299 -20.52 -10.58 -10.48
C ASP A 299 -19.42 -10.25 -11.51
N ASP A 300 -19.10 -8.96 -11.69
CA ASP A 300 -18.06 -8.50 -12.63
C ASP A 300 -16.64 -8.97 -12.23
N GLU A 301 -16.32 -9.01 -10.93
CA GLU A 301 -15.03 -9.54 -10.43
C GLU A 301 -14.94 -11.07 -10.53
N LEU A 302 -16.06 -11.79 -10.36
CA LEU A 302 -16.13 -13.24 -10.60
C LEU A 302 -15.91 -13.57 -12.08
N VAL A 303 -16.54 -12.84 -13.01
CA VAL A 303 -16.29 -13.01 -14.45
C VAL A 303 -14.81 -12.76 -14.76
N LEU A 304 -14.24 -11.66 -14.26
CA LEU A 304 -12.83 -11.33 -14.47
C LEU A 304 -11.88 -12.44 -14.00
N ILE A 305 -12.13 -13.07 -12.83
CA ILE A 305 -11.24 -14.13 -12.34
C ILE A 305 -11.45 -15.45 -13.08
N LYS A 306 -12.69 -15.80 -13.46
CA LYS A 306 -12.99 -17.00 -14.25
C LYS A 306 -12.40 -16.93 -15.66
N GLU A 307 -12.50 -15.78 -16.33
CA GLU A 307 -11.81 -15.53 -17.61
C GLU A 307 -10.28 -15.71 -17.48
N GLY A 308 -9.69 -15.29 -16.36
CA GLY A 308 -8.28 -15.51 -16.07
C GLY A 308 -7.94 -16.99 -15.85
N LEU A 309 -8.74 -17.71 -15.06
CA LEU A 309 -8.53 -19.12 -14.74
C LEU A 309 -8.67 -20.02 -15.98
N ASN A 310 -9.56 -19.67 -16.93
CA ASN A 310 -9.70 -20.39 -18.20
C ASN A 310 -8.45 -20.35 -19.10
N VAL A 311 -7.53 -19.40 -18.89
CA VAL A 311 -6.32 -19.20 -19.71
C VAL A 311 -5.00 -19.40 -18.95
N GLY A 312 -5.05 -19.62 -17.64
CA GLY A 312 -3.87 -19.83 -16.80
C GLY A 312 -4.20 -20.47 -15.45
N PRO A 313 -4.87 -21.64 -15.42
CA PRO A 313 -5.27 -22.29 -14.17
C PRO A 313 -4.09 -22.77 -13.33
N GLU A 314 -2.87 -22.82 -13.86
CA GLU A 314 -1.65 -23.08 -13.10
C GLU A 314 -1.19 -21.87 -12.26
N ASP A 315 -1.73 -20.67 -12.50
CA ASP A 315 -1.31 -19.45 -11.82
C ASP A 315 -1.96 -19.27 -10.44
N GLN A 316 -1.18 -19.56 -9.40
CA GLN A 316 -1.57 -19.39 -8.01
C GLN A 316 -2.03 -17.96 -7.66
N SER A 317 -1.62 -16.93 -8.42
CA SER A 317 -2.06 -15.54 -8.21
C SER A 317 -3.57 -15.39 -8.42
N LEU A 318 -4.12 -16.14 -9.39
CA LEU A 318 -5.53 -16.10 -9.73
C LEU A 318 -6.36 -16.83 -8.67
N TRP A 319 -5.94 -18.03 -8.28
CA TRP A 319 -6.58 -18.79 -7.19
C TRP A 319 -6.57 -18.04 -5.86
N TYR A 320 -5.52 -17.29 -5.53
CA TYR A 320 -5.54 -16.44 -4.33
C TYR A 320 -6.53 -15.26 -4.42
N TYR A 321 -6.86 -14.78 -5.62
CA TYR A 321 -7.88 -13.75 -5.81
C TYR A 321 -9.29 -14.34 -5.81
N HIS A 322 -9.47 -15.50 -6.44
CA HIS A 322 -10.69 -16.31 -6.35
C HIS A 322 -11.01 -16.68 -4.88
N GLN A 323 -10.05 -17.18 -4.13
CA GLN A 323 -10.18 -17.48 -2.69
C GLN A 323 -10.58 -16.24 -1.89
N PHE A 324 -10.09 -15.04 -2.24
CA PHE A 324 -10.55 -13.79 -1.62
C PHE A 324 -12.04 -13.52 -1.89
N LEU A 325 -12.54 -13.76 -3.11
CA LEU A 325 -13.98 -13.62 -3.43
C LEU A 325 -14.82 -14.70 -2.73
N MET A 326 -14.32 -15.93 -2.62
CA MET A 326 -15.00 -16.99 -1.85
C MET A 326 -15.07 -16.65 -0.36
N LEU A 327 -13.99 -16.14 0.23
CA LEU A 327 -14.00 -15.69 1.63
C LEU A 327 -14.94 -14.50 1.87
N ASP A 328 -15.21 -13.65 0.88
CA ASP A 328 -16.23 -12.60 0.96
C ASP A 328 -17.65 -13.17 1.08
N LEU A 329 -17.93 -14.29 0.38
CA LEU A 329 -19.19 -15.02 0.51
C LEU A 329 -19.30 -15.74 1.86
N ILE A 330 -18.23 -16.40 2.29
CA ILE A 330 -18.22 -17.30 3.46
C ILE A 330 -18.14 -16.52 4.79
N GLU A 331 -17.14 -15.66 4.98
CA GLU A 331 -16.84 -15.00 6.26
C GLU A 331 -17.63 -13.68 6.50
N HIS A 332 -18.87 -13.64 6.02
CA HIS A 332 -19.70 -12.43 5.92
C HIS A 332 -20.08 -11.79 7.27
N ASP A 333 -20.21 -12.58 8.35
CA ASP A 333 -20.56 -12.07 9.69
C ASP A 333 -19.46 -11.21 10.34
N ALA A 334 -18.21 -11.28 9.85
CA ALA A 334 -17.05 -10.79 10.59
C ALA A 334 -16.49 -9.43 10.10
N ARG A 335 -16.83 -8.98 8.88
CA ARG A 335 -16.17 -7.85 8.20
C ARG A 335 -17.12 -7.13 7.23
N PRO A 336 -16.87 -5.87 6.85
CA PRO A 336 -17.49 -5.26 5.68
C PRO A 336 -17.06 -6.02 4.42
N THR A 337 -17.99 -6.76 3.83
CA THR A 337 -17.82 -7.53 2.59
C THR A 337 -18.40 -6.79 1.39
N ILE A 338 -17.97 -7.18 0.18
CA ILE A 338 -18.60 -6.76 -1.08
C ILE A 338 -20.07 -7.18 -1.04
N THR A 339 -20.30 -8.44 -0.65
CA THR A 339 -21.60 -9.12 -0.67
C THR A 339 -22.43 -8.94 0.59
N ALA A 340 -22.17 -7.96 1.45
CA ALA A 340 -22.72 -7.86 2.83
C ALA A 340 -24.24 -8.06 2.98
N ASN A 341 -25.03 -7.73 1.96
CA ASN A 341 -26.50 -7.84 1.99
C ASN A 341 -27.03 -9.19 1.45
N LEU A 342 -26.21 -10.00 0.76
CA LEU A 342 -26.67 -11.29 0.24
C LEU A 342 -27.12 -12.22 1.37
N ASN A 343 -28.26 -12.85 1.18
CA ASN A 343 -28.78 -13.86 2.09
C ASN A 343 -28.04 -15.20 1.92
N VAL A 344 -28.31 -16.16 2.82
CA VAL A 344 -27.59 -17.45 2.83
C VAL A 344 -27.85 -18.26 1.56
N ASP A 345 -29.07 -18.28 1.04
CA ASP A 345 -29.43 -19.07 -0.13
C ASP A 345 -28.72 -18.51 -1.38
N GLU A 346 -28.69 -17.18 -1.56
CA GLU A 346 -27.93 -16.53 -2.64
C GLU A 346 -26.43 -16.89 -2.59
N ARG A 347 -25.82 -16.91 -1.39
CA ARG A 347 -24.41 -17.29 -1.23
C ARG A 347 -24.17 -18.77 -1.56
N LEU A 348 -25.10 -19.65 -1.20
CA LEU A 348 -25.05 -21.07 -1.56
C LEU A 348 -25.17 -21.26 -3.07
N ASP A 349 -26.02 -20.50 -3.75
CA ASP A 349 -26.15 -20.52 -5.22
C ASP A 349 -24.82 -20.12 -5.90
N TYR A 350 -24.16 -19.05 -5.42
CA TYR A 350 -22.84 -18.66 -5.93
C TYR A 350 -21.80 -19.76 -5.78
N ILE A 351 -21.63 -20.32 -4.57
CA ILE A 351 -20.62 -21.37 -4.31
C ILE A 351 -20.96 -22.65 -5.08
N THR A 352 -22.24 -23.00 -5.21
CA THR A 352 -22.68 -24.17 -6.00
C THR A 352 -22.36 -23.99 -7.48
N THR A 353 -22.65 -22.81 -8.04
CA THR A 353 -22.30 -22.47 -9.43
C THR A 353 -20.79 -22.49 -9.64
N ASP A 354 -20.03 -21.95 -8.69
CA ASP A 354 -18.57 -21.92 -8.75
C ASP A 354 -17.93 -23.32 -8.70
N ILE A 355 -18.49 -24.25 -7.90
CA ILE A 355 -18.07 -25.66 -7.91
C ILE A 355 -18.35 -26.33 -9.26
N VAL A 356 -19.44 -25.98 -9.94
CA VAL A 356 -19.73 -26.47 -11.31
C VAL A 356 -18.71 -25.90 -12.29
N ASP A 357 -18.49 -24.59 -12.30
CA ASP A 357 -17.54 -23.95 -13.22
C ASP A 357 -16.09 -24.48 -13.02
N ILE A 358 -15.68 -24.79 -11.78
CA ILE A 358 -14.37 -25.39 -11.49
C ILE A 358 -14.33 -26.89 -11.88
N LYS A 359 -15.46 -27.61 -11.82
CA LYS A 359 -15.57 -28.98 -12.35
C LYS A 359 -15.45 -29.00 -13.88
N ASP A 360 -16.07 -28.05 -14.58
CA ASP A 360 -15.94 -27.89 -16.02
C ASP A 360 -14.47 -27.57 -16.39
N LEU A 361 -13.81 -26.66 -15.65
CA LEU A 361 -12.37 -26.39 -15.80
C LEU A 361 -11.49 -27.62 -15.54
N LEU A 362 -11.91 -28.54 -14.66
CA LEU A 362 -11.17 -29.77 -14.39
C LEU A 362 -11.17 -30.75 -15.58
N GLU A 363 -12.16 -30.68 -16.47
CA GLU A 363 -12.22 -31.56 -17.66
C GLU A 363 -11.04 -31.32 -18.63
N ASP A 364 -10.60 -30.07 -18.75
CA ASP A 364 -9.48 -29.66 -19.62
C ASP A 364 -8.11 -29.67 -18.93
N TYR A 365 -8.05 -29.63 -17.58
CA TYR A 365 -6.83 -29.36 -16.81
C TYR A 365 -6.62 -30.33 -15.61
N ASP A 366 -6.69 -31.64 -15.87
CA ASP A 366 -6.61 -32.70 -14.84
C ASP A 366 -5.24 -32.85 -14.13
N ASP A 367 -4.20 -32.16 -14.61
CA ASP A 367 -2.87 -32.09 -13.98
C ASP A 367 -2.69 -30.88 -13.06
N CYS A 368 -3.64 -29.94 -13.02
CA CYS A 368 -3.56 -28.74 -12.19
C CYS A 368 -4.07 -28.98 -10.76
N LYS A 369 -3.13 -29.16 -9.81
CA LYS A 369 -3.45 -29.33 -8.39
C LYS A 369 -4.32 -28.21 -7.78
N LEU A 370 -4.24 -26.98 -8.29
CA LEU A 370 -4.93 -25.83 -7.70
C LEU A 370 -6.45 -25.91 -7.89
N ILE A 371 -6.90 -26.54 -8.99
CA ILE A 371 -8.32 -26.86 -9.24
C ILE A 371 -8.85 -27.80 -8.15
N TYR A 372 -8.12 -28.87 -7.84
CA TYR A 372 -8.49 -29.81 -6.77
C TYR A 372 -8.44 -29.17 -5.38
N GLU A 373 -7.46 -28.29 -5.10
CA GLU A 373 -7.43 -27.50 -3.85
C GLU A 373 -8.71 -26.64 -3.73
N ALA A 374 -9.08 -25.92 -4.78
CA ALA A 374 -10.27 -25.06 -4.80
C ALA A 374 -11.59 -25.84 -4.69
N LEU A 375 -11.73 -26.97 -5.39
CA LEU A 375 -12.93 -27.82 -5.31
C LEU A 375 -13.18 -28.32 -3.88
N ILE A 376 -12.13 -28.78 -3.19
CA ILE A 376 -12.24 -29.22 -1.79
C ILE A 376 -12.62 -28.04 -0.89
N GLU A 377 -11.94 -26.89 -1.02
CA GLU A 377 -12.24 -25.70 -0.21
C GLU A 377 -13.68 -25.22 -0.41
N CYS A 378 -14.15 -25.08 -1.65
CA CYS A 378 -15.52 -24.64 -1.96
C CYS A 378 -16.57 -25.66 -1.48
N THR A 379 -16.39 -26.97 -1.66
CA THR A 379 -17.37 -27.99 -1.21
C THR A 379 -17.49 -28.05 0.32
N LEU A 380 -16.37 -27.92 1.05
CA LEU A 380 -16.38 -27.86 2.52
C LEU A 380 -16.97 -26.53 3.04
N ALA A 381 -16.70 -25.42 2.36
CA ALA A 381 -17.30 -24.13 2.65
C ALA A 381 -18.82 -24.13 2.41
N LEU A 382 -19.29 -24.68 1.30
CA LEU A 382 -20.72 -24.84 0.98
C LEU A 382 -21.45 -25.60 2.10
N SER A 383 -20.90 -26.74 2.51
CA SER A 383 -21.44 -27.56 3.59
C SER A 383 -21.52 -26.80 4.91
N THR A 384 -20.45 -26.07 5.24
CA THR A 384 -20.35 -25.25 6.46
C THR A 384 -21.38 -24.12 6.47
N LEU A 385 -21.51 -23.38 5.35
CA LEU A 385 -22.46 -22.28 5.20
C LEU A 385 -23.92 -22.76 5.26
N ALA A 386 -24.20 -23.92 4.64
CA ALA A 386 -25.49 -24.61 4.73
C ALA A 386 -25.74 -25.31 6.08
N LYS A 387 -24.80 -25.21 7.04
CA LYS A 387 -24.88 -25.80 8.40
C LYS A 387 -25.17 -27.30 8.39
N ARG A 388 -24.64 -28.01 7.40
CA ARG A 388 -24.78 -29.46 7.21
C ARG A 388 -23.41 -30.13 7.08
N ASN A 389 -23.40 -31.45 7.19
CA ASN A 389 -22.25 -32.23 6.74
C ASN A 389 -22.25 -32.30 5.20
N PRO A 390 -21.08 -32.54 4.56
CA PRO A 390 -21.01 -32.94 3.17
C PRO A 390 -21.85 -34.21 2.93
N SER A 391 -22.56 -34.24 1.80
CA SER A 391 -23.36 -35.38 1.32
C SER A 391 -22.46 -36.57 0.99
N GLU A 392 -23.04 -37.76 0.80
CA GLU A 392 -22.24 -38.93 0.42
C GLU A 392 -21.55 -38.75 -0.96
N GLU A 393 -22.19 -38.03 -1.89
CA GLU A 393 -21.59 -37.68 -3.19
C GLU A 393 -20.43 -36.69 -3.02
N GLU A 394 -20.62 -35.62 -2.25
CA GLU A 394 -19.57 -34.64 -1.95
C GLU A 394 -18.38 -35.25 -1.18
N ARG A 395 -18.63 -36.26 -0.32
CA ARG A 395 -17.58 -37.02 0.38
C ARG A 395 -16.75 -37.85 -0.58
N VAL A 396 -17.38 -38.51 -1.55
CA VAL A 396 -16.70 -39.31 -2.58
C VAL A 396 -15.89 -38.41 -3.51
N ASP A 397 -16.44 -37.27 -3.91
CA ASP A 397 -15.73 -36.24 -4.67
C ASP A 397 -14.47 -35.77 -3.92
N VAL A 398 -14.61 -35.36 -2.64
CA VAL A 398 -13.47 -34.90 -1.82
C VAL A 398 -12.42 -35.99 -1.57
N GLU A 399 -12.80 -37.26 -1.34
CA GLU A 399 -11.82 -38.37 -1.23
C GLU A 399 -11.06 -38.57 -2.55
N THR A 400 -11.74 -38.42 -3.69
CA THR A 400 -11.16 -38.54 -5.03
C THR A 400 -10.17 -37.41 -5.31
N TRP A 401 -10.56 -36.15 -5.05
CA TRP A 401 -9.70 -34.98 -5.21
C TRP A 401 -8.50 -34.98 -4.26
N LEU A 402 -8.67 -35.38 -3.00
CA LEU A 402 -7.54 -35.55 -2.06
C LEU A 402 -6.53 -36.60 -2.55
N SER A 403 -7.02 -37.68 -3.15
CA SER A 403 -6.15 -38.71 -3.74
C SER A 403 -5.35 -38.14 -4.93
N LYS A 404 -5.97 -37.30 -5.76
CA LYS A 404 -5.27 -36.56 -6.83
C LYS A 404 -4.25 -35.54 -6.31
N LEU A 405 -4.54 -34.82 -5.22
CA LEU A 405 -3.56 -33.94 -4.58
C LEU A 405 -2.33 -34.69 -4.03
N GLN A 406 -2.49 -35.92 -3.55
CA GLN A 406 -1.37 -36.77 -3.10
C GLN A 406 -0.49 -37.30 -4.26
N GLU A 407 -1.03 -37.34 -5.48
CA GLU A 407 -0.30 -37.62 -6.73
C GLU A 407 0.42 -36.38 -7.26
N LEU A 408 -0.30 -35.26 -7.40
CA LEU A 408 0.18 -34.02 -8.03
C LEU A 408 1.06 -33.14 -7.12
N ASP A 409 0.90 -33.23 -5.80
CA ASP A 409 1.74 -32.51 -4.82
C ASP A 409 2.33 -33.45 -3.76
N PRO A 410 3.33 -34.27 -4.13
CA PRO A 410 4.00 -35.16 -3.19
C PRO A 410 4.79 -34.41 -2.10
N MET A 411 5.15 -33.13 -2.32
CA MET A 411 5.83 -32.29 -1.33
C MET A 411 4.91 -31.89 -0.18
N ARG A 412 3.61 -31.68 -0.45
CA ARG A 412 2.58 -31.40 0.57
C ARG A 412 1.78 -32.62 1.01
N ARG A 413 2.16 -33.85 0.65
CA ARG A 413 1.43 -35.10 1.00
C ARG A 413 0.97 -35.16 2.46
N GLY A 414 1.83 -34.83 3.43
CA GLY A 414 1.45 -34.84 4.85
C GLY A 414 0.28 -33.90 5.20
N CYS A 415 0.15 -32.77 4.50
CA CYS A 415 -0.97 -31.83 4.64
C CYS A 415 -2.29 -32.46 4.15
N TRP A 416 -2.25 -33.17 3.02
CA TRP A 416 -3.40 -33.89 2.48
C TRP A 416 -3.79 -35.09 3.36
N ASP A 417 -2.80 -35.78 3.93
CA ASP A 417 -3.02 -36.85 4.91
C ASP A 417 -3.69 -36.32 6.19
N ASP A 418 -3.29 -35.14 6.67
CA ASP A 418 -3.92 -34.46 7.81
C ASP A 418 -5.35 -34.02 7.50
N MET A 419 -5.60 -33.44 6.33
CA MET A 419 -6.95 -33.06 5.89
C MET A 419 -7.87 -34.29 5.78
N ARG A 420 -7.38 -35.38 5.19
CA ARG A 420 -8.11 -36.67 5.11
C ARG A 420 -8.50 -37.19 6.51
N ARG A 421 -7.58 -37.10 7.49
CA ARG A 421 -7.85 -37.44 8.90
C ARG A 421 -8.91 -36.54 9.54
N GLN A 422 -8.84 -35.22 9.33
CA GLN A 422 -9.80 -34.25 9.87
C GLN A 422 -11.23 -34.49 9.35
N LEU A 423 -11.36 -34.92 8.09
CA LEU A 423 -12.64 -35.26 7.47
C LEU A 423 -13.16 -36.67 7.83
N GLY A 424 -12.41 -37.46 8.60
CA GLY A 424 -12.77 -38.83 8.96
C GLY A 424 -12.73 -39.83 7.80
N LEU A 425 -12.04 -39.49 6.70
CA LEU A 425 -11.90 -40.33 5.51
C LEU A 425 -10.81 -41.38 5.73
N SER A 426 -11.00 -42.59 5.17
CA SER A 426 -10.03 -43.68 5.35
C SER A 426 -8.74 -43.42 4.57
N THR A 427 -7.60 -43.60 5.23
CA THR A 427 -6.30 -43.77 4.56
C THR A 427 -6.24 -45.16 3.94
N LYS A 428 -6.09 -45.22 2.62
CA LYS A 428 -5.81 -46.44 1.84
C LYS A 428 -4.30 -46.66 1.73
#